data_AF-A0A1B1S7Z6-F1
#
_entry.id   AF-A0A1B1S7Z6-F1
#
_cell.length_a   1.000
_cell.length_b   1.000
_cell.length_c   1.000
_cell.angle_alpha   90.00
_cell.angle_beta   90.00
_cell.angle_gamma   90.00
#
_symmetry.space_group_name_H-M   'P 1'
#
loop_
_entity.id
_entity.type
_entity.pdbx_description
1 polymer ?
#
loop_
_entity_poly.entity_id
_entity_poly.type
_entity_poly.pdbx_seq_one_letter_code
_entity_poly.pdbx_strand_id
1 'polypeptide(L)'
;MKQQNINPFSSISLKLTADAIEWLSGTTTDNDGNEIRNIDIFTGLLKEMRTAAGYDGTYRRPLNLKPGQAQFSEIGLAERWKLGRKKMHNILSRMVAVGLVEIYMYLTFEKGPG
;
A
#
# COMPACT_ATOMS: atom_id res chain seq x y z
N MET A 1 -4.31 -50.36 -8.95
CA MET A 1 -3.76 -49.02 -9.30
C MET A 1 -4.05 -48.07 -8.16
N LYS A 2 -3.02 -47.49 -7.53
CA LYS A 2 -3.20 -46.46 -6.49
C LYS A 2 -3.56 -45.14 -7.18
N GLN A 3 -4.75 -44.62 -6.91
CA GLN A 3 -5.18 -43.32 -7.39
C GLN A 3 -4.38 -42.26 -6.64
N GLN A 4 -3.43 -41.62 -7.32
CA GLN A 4 -2.71 -40.48 -6.77
C GLN A 4 -3.70 -39.33 -6.67
N ASN A 5 -3.95 -38.84 -5.45
CA ASN A 5 -4.75 -37.64 -5.20
C ASN A 5 -3.94 -36.43 -5.67
N ILE A 6 -3.97 -36.15 -6.97
CA ILE A 6 -3.41 -34.92 -7.55
C ILE A 6 -4.41 -33.82 -7.23
N ASN A 7 -4.25 -33.17 -6.08
CA ASN A 7 -5.00 -31.96 -5.79
C ASN A 7 -4.35 -30.82 -6.61
N PRO A 8 -4.99 -30.27 -7.66
CA PRO A 8 -4.35 -29.36 -8.61
C PRO A 8 -4.11 -27.95 -8.05
N PHE A 9 -4.34 -27.74 -6.76
CA PHE A 9 -4.30 -26.44 -6.12
C PHE A 9 -3.08 -26.32 -5.20
N SER A 10 -2.30 -25.27 -5.43
CA SER A 10 -1.21 -24.86 -4.54
C SER A 10 -1.62 -23.60 -3.79
N SER A 11 -1.32 -23.54 -2.49
CA SER A 11 -1.50 -22.35 -1.67
C SER A 11 -0.18 -21.62 -1.49
N ILE A 12 -0.24 -20.29 -1.42
CA ILE A 12 0.89 -19.46 -1.01
C ILE A 12 0.55 -18.72 0.29
N SER A 13 1.58 -18.34 1.05
CA SER A 13 1.43 -17.49 2.24
C SER A 13 2.46 -16.38 2.21
N LEU A 14 2.02 -15.16 2.51
CA LEU A 14 2.92 -14.04 2.75
C LEU A 14 3.45 -14.13 4.17
N LYS A 15 4.76 -13.99 4.35
CA LYS A 15 5.36 -13.91 5.68
C LYS A 15 5.28 -12.47 6.16
N LEU A 16 4.42 -12.24 7.14
CA LEU A 16 4.18 -10.94 7.76
C LEU A 16 4.52 -11.01 9.25
N THR A 17 4.77 -9.85 9.86
CA THR A 17 4.91 -9.74 11.32
C THR A 17 3.55 -10.00 11.99
N ALA A 18 3.56 -10.38 13.28
CA ALA A 18 2.33 -10.53 14.05
C ALA A 18 1.52 -9.21 14.08
N ASP A 19 2.20 -8.09 14.31
CA ASP A 19 1.60 -6.75 14.31
C ASP A 19 0.98 -6.38 12.97
N ALA A 20 1.58 -6.78 11.85
CA ALA A 20 1.01 -6.57 10.52
C ALA A 20 -0.27 -7.37 10.33
N ILE A 21 -0.30 -8.64 10.78
CA ILE A 21 -1.48 -9.50 10.70
C ILE A 21 -2.60 -8.94 11.57
N GLU A 22 -2.28 -8.53 12.81
CA GLU A 22 -3.25 -7.91 13.72
C GLU A 22 -3.83 -6.64 13.10
N TRP A 23 -2.97 -5.77 12.57
CA TRP A 23 -3.41 -4.53 11.94
C TRP A 23 -4.30 -4.79 10.72
N LEU A 24 -3.94 -5.73 9.83
CA LEU A 24 -4.72 -6.10 8.65
C LEU A 24 -6.09 -6.71 9.00
N SER A 25 -6.18 -7.39 10.15
CA SER A 25 -7.42 -8.00 10.64
C SER A 25 -8.38 -6.98 11.25
N GLY A 26 -7.88 -5.77 11.58
CA GLY A 26 -8.68 -4.68 12.12
C GLY A 26 -9.41 -3.85 11.07
N THR A 27 -10.15 -2.86 11.58
CA THR A 27 -10.93 -1.93 10.77
C THR A 27 -10.63 -0.50 11.17
N THR A 28 -11.01 0.43 10.30
CA THR A 28 -11.08 1.86 10.59
C THR A 28 -12.45 2.37 10.15
N THR A 29 -12.69 3.67 10.31
CA THR A 29 -13.95 4.30 9.90
C THR A 29 -13.69 5.42 8.91
N ASP A 30 -14.54 5.60 7.91
CA ASP A 30 -14.51 6.80 7.09
C ASP A 30 -15.06 8.02 7.84
N ASN A 31 -15.15 9.17 7.17
CA ASN A 31 -15.70 10.39 7.76
C ASN A 31 -17.20 10.32 8.04
N ASP A 32 -17.92 9.41 7.36
CA ASP A 32 -19.36 9.17 7.53
C ASP A 32 -19.63 8.14 8.64
N GLY A 33 -18.58 7.54 9.22
CA GLY A 33 -18.67 6.50 10.24
C GLY A 33 -18.80 5.09 9.70
N ASN A 34 -18.71 4.89 8.37
CA ASN A 34 -18.74 3.56 7.77
C ASN A 34 -17.45 2.81 8.04
N GLU A 35 -17.55 1.52 8.32
CA GLU A 35 -16.40 0.66 8.53
C GLU A 35 -15.63 0.43 7.21
N ILE A 36 -14.31 0.53 7.28
CA ILE A 36 -13.37 0.14 6.23
C ILE A 36 -12.42 -0.90 6.80
N ARG A 37 -12.25 -2.04 6.12
CA ARG A 37 -11.27 -3.04 6.54
C ARG A 37 -9.87 -2.56 6.20
N ASN A 38 -8.92 -2.70 7.12
CA ASN A 38 -7.55 -2.25 6.89
C ASN A 38 -6.87 -2.96 5.72
N ILE A 39 -7.24 -4.23 5.48
CA ILE A 39 -6.79 -5.00 4.32
C ILE A 39 -7.25 -4.41 2.97
N ASP A 40 -8.40 -3.74 2.91
CA ASP A 40 -8.91 -3.13 1.68
C ASP A 40 -8.05 -1.91 1.31
N ILE A 41 -7.60 -1.15 2.30
CA ILE A 41 -6.66 -0.04 2.11
C ILE A 41 -5.31 -0.57 1.62
N PHE A 42 -4.76 -1.60 2.29
CA PHE A 42 -3.48 -2.19 1.93
C PHE A 42 -3.48 -2.79 0.52
N THR A 43 -4.48 -3.61 0.19
CA THR A 43 -4.61 -4.19 -1.16
C THR A 43 -4.90 -3.12 -2.21
N GLY A 44 -5.58 -2.03 -1.83
CA GLY A 44 -5.72 -0.84 -2.66
C GLY A 44 -4.38 -0.24 -3.06
N LEU A 45 -3.42 -0.13 -2.14
CA LEU A 45 -2.06 0.34 -2.43
C LEU A 45 -1.27 -0.65 -3.30
N LEU A 46 -1.38 -1.96 -3.01
CA LEU A 46 -0.70 -2.99 -3.80
C LEU A 46 -1.14 -2.98 -5.28
N LYS A 47 -2.41 -2.65 -5.56
CA LYS A 47 -2.94 -2.55 -6.94
C LYS A 47 -2.30 -1.41 -7.74
N GLU A 48 -1.81 -0.37 -7.07
CA GLU A 48 -1.14 0.77 -7.72
C GLU A 48 0.37 0.51 -7.95
N MET A 49 0.93 -0.56 -7.38
CA MET A 49 2.35 -0.86 -7.53
C MET A 49 2.66 -1.27 -8.96
N ARG A 50 3.76 -0.73 -9.50
CA ARG A 50 4.21 -1.14 -10.82
C ARG A 50 4.79 -2.54 -10.77
N THR A 51 4.50 -3.33 -11.81
CA THR A 51 5.11 -4.64 -12.04
C THR A 51 6.44 -4.55 -12.81
N ALA A 52 6.70 -3.40 -13.45
CA ALA A 52 7.93 -3.08 -14.18
C ALA A 52 8.39 -1.66 -13.85
N ALA A 53 9.68 -1.37 -14.01
CA ALA A 53 10.19 -0.02 -13.80
C ALA A 53 9.58 0.96 -14.82
N GLY A 54 9.40 2.22 -14.41
CA GLY A 54 9.00 3.26 -15.36
C GLY A 54 8.66 4.61 -14.72
N TYR A 55 8.51 5.60 -15.59
CA TYR A 55 8.13 6.97 -15.23
C TYR A 55 6.61 7.10 -14.98
N ASP A 56 6.22 7.75 -13.90
CA ASP A 56 4.82 8.14 -13.62
C ASP A 56 4.67 9.66 -13.74
N GLY A 57 4.08 10.09 -14.86
CA GLY A 57 3.86 11.49 -15.21
C GLY A 57 2.56 12.09 -14.67
N THR A 58 1.73 11.32 -13.96
CA THR A 58 0.36 11.73 -13.59
C THR A 58 0.32 12.71 -12.42
N TYR A 59 1.40 12.77 -11.64
CA TYR A 59 1.54 13.67 -10.49
C TYR A 59 2.32 14.94 -10.84
N ARG A 60 2.03 16.04 -10.13
CA ARG A 60 2.76 17.32 -10.25
C ARG A 60 4.28 17.15 -10.15
N ARG A 61 4.73 16.18 -9.33
CA ARG A 61 6.13 15.82 -9.19
C ARG A 61 6.28 14.37 -9.65
N PRO A 62 6.55 14.14 -10.93
CA PRO A 62 6.61 12.78 -11.46
C PRO A 62 7.84 12.03 -10.95
N LEU A 63 7.74 10.70 -10.84
CA LEU A 63 8.81 9.84 -10.32
C LEU A 63 9.15 8.69 -11.27
N ASN A 64 10.42 8.28 -11.25
CA ASN A 64 10.85 7.00 -11.81
C ASN A 64 10.67 5.90 -10.76
N LEU A 65 9.69 5.04 -10.97
CA LEU A 65 9.33 3.96 -10.05
C LEU A 65 10.02 2.65 -10.45
N LYS A 66 10.47 1.90 -9.45
CA LYS A 66 10.93 0.51 -9.59
C LYS A 66 9.74 -0.45 -9.49
N PRO A 67 9.90 -1.74 -9.91
CA PRO A 67 8.91 -2.77 -9.59
C PRO A 67 8.63 -2.81 -8.09
N GLY A 68 7.35 -2.94 -7.71
CA GLY A 68 6.91 -2.91 -6.32
C GLY A 68 6.75 -1.51 -5.72
N GLN A 69 6.96 -0.44 -6.48
CA GLN A 69 6.71 0.93 -6.03
C GLN A 69 5.44 1.50 -6.67
N ALA A 70 4.73 2.33 -5.91
CA ALA A 70 3.63 3.16 -6.37
C ALA A 70 3.91 4.61 -5.97
N GLN A 71 3.58 5.55 -6.85
CA GLN A 71 3.47 6.95 -6.47
C GLN A 71 2.06 7.21 -5.96
N PHE A 72 1.93 8.02 -4.90
CA PHE A 72 0.63 8.41 -4.36
C PHE A 72 0.67 9.83 -3.79
N SER A 73 -0.51 10.39 -3.55
CA SER A 73 -0.68 11.58 -2.71
C SER A 73 -1.56 11.23 -1.52
N GLU A 74 -1.20 11.72 -0.32
CA GLU A 74 -2.03 11.51 0.87
C GLU A 74 -3.45 12.06 0.69
N ILE A 75 -3.59 13.18 -0.03
CA ILE A 75 -4.88 13.81 -0.32
C ILE A 75 -5.72 12.90 -1.22
N GLY A 76 -5.15 12.39 -2.31
CA GLY A 76 -5.88 11.50 -3.22
C GLY A 76 -6.28 10.18 -2.55
N LEU A 77 -5.42 9.62 -1.69
CA LEU A 77 -5.77 8.45 -0.89
C LEU A 77 -6.88 8.76 0.12
N ALA A 78 -6.82 9.91 0.78
CA ALA A 78 -7.84 10.34 1.72
C ALA A 78 -9.21 10.51 1.04
N GLU A 79 -9.24 11.13 -0.14
CA GLU A 79 -10.46 11.25 -0.96
C GLU A 79 -11.02 9.89 -1.38
N ARG A 80 -10.14 8.99 -1.88
CA ARG A 80 -10.52 7.63 -2.32
C ARG A 80 -11.24 6.84 -1.24
N TRP A 81 -10.80 6.97 0.02
CA TRP A 81 -11.36 6.23 1.16
C TRP A 81 -12.29 7.08 2.02
N LYS A 82 -12.67 8.29 1.58
CA LYS A 82 -13.47 9.26 2.35
C LYS A 82 -12.94 9.48 3.77
N LEU A 83 -11.62 9.53 3.92
CA LEU A 83 -10.92 9.77 5.18
C LEU A 83 -10.46 11.21 5.27
N GLY A 84 -10.30 11.73 6.49
CA GLY A 84 -9.55 12.95 6.72
C GLY A 84 -8.05 12.74 6.44
N ARG A 85 -7.37 13.76 5.91
CA ARG A 85 -5.91 13.70 5.60
C ARG A 85 -5.09 13.21 6.80
N LYS A 86 -5.35 13.72 8.00
CA LYS A 86 -4.66 13.30 9.24
C LYS A 86 -4.84 11.82 9.53
N LYS A 87 -6.04 11.29 9.28
CA LYS A 87 -6.35 9.86 9.49
C LYS A 87 -5.63 9.00 8.46
N MET A 88 -5.62 9.41 7.19
CA MET A 88 -4.86 8.73 6.14
C MET A 88 -3.35 8.72 6.45
N HIS A 89 -2.80 9.84 6.89
CA HIS A 89 -1.40 9.92 7.34
C HIS A 89 -1.11 8.94 8.47
N ASN A 90 -1.97 8.89 9.50
CA ASN A 90 -1.79 7.95 10.62
C ASN A 90 -1.86 6.49 10.19
N ILE A 91 -2.73 6.16 9.23
CA ILE A 91 -2.82 4.81 8.65
C ILE A 91 -1.53 4.43 7.93
N LEU A 92 -0.99 5.32 7.08
CA LEU A 92 0.28 5.10 6.39
C LEU A 92 1.44 4.93 7.39
N SER A 93 1.53 5.81 8.39
CA SER A 93 2.51 5.71 9.47
C SER A 93 2.41 4.40 10.24
N ARG A 94 1.18 3.90 10.47
CA ARG A 94 0.99 2.60 11.12
C ARG A 94 1.42 1.44 10.23
N MET A 95 1.12 1.48 8.92
CA MET A 95 1.59 0.46 7.97
C MET A 95 3.12 0.37 7.93
N VAL A 96 3.82 1.52 7.98
CA VAL A 96 5.28 1.56 8.10
C VAL A 96 5.73 0.95 9.43
N ALA A 97 5.10 1.34 10.54
CA ALA A 97 5.47 0.85 11.87
C ALA A 97 5.31 -0.67 12.04
N VAL A 98 4.34 -1.29 11.37
CA VAL A 98 4.14 -2.75 11.42
C VAL A 98 4.91 -3.51 10.32
N GLY A 99 5.62 -2.80 9.44
CA GLY A 99 6.44 -3.39 8.38
C GLY A 99 5.66 -3.86 7.14
N LEU A 100 4.49 -3.27 6.87
CA LEU A 100 3.70 -3.59 5.66
C LEU A 100 4.20 -2.84 4.42
N VAL A 101 4.71 -1.62 4.59
CA VAL A 101 5.19 -0.76 3.51
C VAL A 101 6.40 0.04 3.96
N GLU A 102 7.16 0.52 2.98
CA GLU A 102 8.18 1.57 3.18
C GLU A 102 7.75 2.81 2.40
N ILE A 103 7.87 3.99 3.01
CA ILE A 103 7.52 5.26 2.37
C ILE A 103 8.77 6.13 2.27
N TYR A 104 9.15 6.45 1.03
CA TYR A 104 10.26 7.36 0.76
C TYR A 104 9.71 8.78 0.56
N MET A 105 9.95 9.66 1.53
CA MET A 105 9.68 11.08 1.32
C MET A 105 10.82 11.66 0.50
N TYR A 106 10.58 11.91 -0.79
CA TYR A 106 11.52 12.69 -1.60
C TYR A 106 11.51 14.14 -1.12
N LEU A 107 12.42 14.46 -0.19
CA LEU A 107 12.84 15.84 0.03
C LEU A 107 13.42 16.32 -1.30
N THR A 108 12.71 17.21 -1.99
CA THR A 108 13.26 17.93 -3.15
C THR A 108 14.43 18.79 -2.69
N PHE A 109 15.63 18.23 -2.70
CA PHE A 109 16.89 18.95 -2.75
C PHE A 109 17.78 18.29 -3.81
N GLU A 110 17.39 18.38 -5.07
CA GLU A 110 18.36 18.40 -6.15
C GLU A 110 18.33 19.79 -6.77
N LYS A 111 19.15 20.70 -6.21
CA LYS A 111 19.84 21.64 -7.08
C LYS A 111 20.73 20.77 -7.96
N GLY A 112 20.46 20.72 -9.25
CA GLY A 112 21.38 20.12 -10.22
C GLY A 112 22.78 20.77 -10.11
N PRO A 113 23.84 20.07 -10.57
CA PRO A 113 25.15 20.71 -10.68
C PRO A 113 25.05 21.86 -11.69
N GLY A 114 25.79 22.93 -11.39
CA GLY A 114 25.71 24.24 -12.06
C GLY A 114 26.11 24.26 -13.52
#